data_AF-A0A9D8P842-F1
#
_entry.id   AF-A0A9D8P842-F1
#
_cell.length_a   1.000
_cell.length_b   1.000
_cell.length_c   1.000
_cell.angle_alpha   90.00
_cell.angle_beta   90.00
_cell.angle_gamma   90.00
#
_symmetry.space_group_name_H-M   'P 1'
#
loop_
_entity.id
_entity.type
_entity.pdbx_description
1 polymer ?
#
loop_
_entity_poly.entity_id
_entity_poly.type
_entity_poly.pdbx_seq_one_letter_code
_entity_poly.pdbx_strand_id
1 'polypeptide(L)'
;MTTLVRPTENLSYIREESPSHSGSLRARLHEVMPLLESMSGLADPLLWAHSLRVGKMARETGEVIGMRGGDLDQLEVAGYLHDIGRIIGGEAAPARPAGHPPRPTDNGAHCLRAAKIVSSLPWLTPIMPMVLFHHEYWDGSGVPAGLRGESIPLAARIIAVVDAFDRMIGSSAPGAEQPINKALETLRTERGRLYDPEVVNAFIDACSLSLTRKHLWGRPHLDLQY
;
A
#
# COMPACT_ATOMS: atom_id res chain seq x y z
N MET A 1 4.49 49.35 -18.91
CA MET A 1 4.39 49.18 -17.44
C MET A 1 3.55 47.95 -17.18
N THR A 2 4.20 46.80 -17.01
CA THR A 2 3.57 45.50 -16.77
C THR A 2 4.04 45.03 -15.40
N THR A 3 3.17 45.08 -14.40
CA THR A 3 3.51 44.69 -13.03
C THR A 3 3.18 43.21 -12.85
N LEU A 4 4.24 42.40 -12.75
CA LEU A 4 4.22 41.01 -12.30
C LEU A 4 3.80 40.96 -10.83
N VAL A 5 2.67 40.33 -10.51
CA VAL A 5 2.32 39.96 -9.13
C VAL A 5 2.80 38.52 -8.91
N ARG A 6 3.78 38.35 -8.03
CA ARG A 6 4.21 37.04 -7.49
C ARG A 6 3.23 36.63 -6.37
N PRO A 7 2.83 35.37 -6.26
CA PRO A 7 2.18 34.88 -5.05
C PRO A 7 3.25 34.33 -4.09
N THR A 8 3.61 35.13 -3.10
CA THR A 8 4.21 34.66 -1.84
C THR A 8 3.42 35.28 -0.71
N GLU A 9 2.73 34.45 0.05
CA GLU A 9 1.98 34.67 1.32
C GLU A 9 0.75 33.74 1.25
N ASN A 10 0.32 32.97 2.24
CA ASN A 10 0.68 32.84 3.64
C ASN A 10 0.00 31.51 4.06
N LEU A 11 0.75 30.45 4.37
CA LEU A 11 0.19 29.20 4.93
C LEU A 11 0.35 29.18 6.46
N SER A 12 0.10 30.31 7.11
CA SER A 12 0.12 30.45 8.57
C SER A 12 -1.21 30.10 9.24
N TYR A 13 -2.10 29.38 8.57
CA TYR A 13 -3.37 28.93 9.14
C TYR A 13 -3.38 27.42 9.29
N ILE A 14 -2.98 26.96 10.47
CA ILE A 14 -3.46 25.84 11.30
C ILE A 14 -2.37 25.63 12.35
N ARG A 15 -2.37 26.47 13.38
CA ARG A 15 -1.91 26.06 14.72
C ARG A 15 -3.17 25.96 15.57
N GLU A 16 -3.90 24.87 15.39
CA GLU A 16 -4.78 24.37 16.43
C GLU A 16 -4.00 23.28 17.16
N GLU A 17 -3.77 23.49 18.45
CA GLU A 17 -3.26 22.46 19.32
C GLU A 17 -4.17 21.24 19.21
N SER A 18 -3.66 20.18 18.57
CA SER A 18 -4.38 18.93 18.44
C SER A 18 -4.56 18.34 19.84
N PRO A 19 -5.77 17.85 20.21
CA PRO A 19 -6.00 17.28 21.53
C PRO A 19 -4.97 16.18 21.79
N SER A 20 -4.39 16.15 22.99
CA SER A 20 -3.40 15.15 23.40
C SER A 20 -4.04 13.75 23.44
N HIS A 21 -4.14 13.11 22.28
CA HIS A 21 -4.61 11.74 22.16
C HIS A 21 -3.41 10.84 22.51
N SER A 22 -3.36 10.34 23.75
CA SER A 22 -2.27 9.54 24.32
C SER A 22 -2.27 8.07 23.87
N GLY A 23 -3.09 7.67 22.89
CA GLY A 23 -3.20 6.28 22.42
C GLY A 23 -2.09 5.88 21.43
N SER A 24 -1.74 4.60 21.37
CA SER A 24 -0.86 4.09 20.31
C SER A 24 -1.49 4.28 18.92
N LEU A 25 -0.68 4.28 17.85
CA LEU A 25 -1.20 4.31 16.46
C LEU A 25 -2.26 3.23 16.25
N ARG A 26 -2.02 2.05 16.81
CA ARG A 26 -2.94 0.91 16.76
C ARG A 26 -4.29 1.18 17.43
N ALA A 27 -4.30 1.88 18.56
CA ALA A 27 -5.56 2.25 19.23
C ALA A 27 -6.38 3.22 18.37
N ARG A 28 -5.75 4.27 17.84
CA ARG A 28 -6.40 5.22 16.91
C ARG A 28 -6.89 4.54 15.64
N LEU A 29 -6.09 3.64 15.09
CA LEU A 29 -6.47 2.84 13.94
C LEU A 29 -7.74 2.05 14.25
N HIS A 30 -7.76 1.31 15.36
CA HIS A 30 -8.90 0.50 15.76
C HIS A 30 -10.21 1.33 15.90
N GLU A 31 -10.13 2.58 16.32
CA GLU A 31 -11.30 3.48 16.39
C GLU A 31 -11.85 3.84 15.01
N VAL A 32 -10.99 4.02 14.00
CA VAL A 32 -11.41 4.46 12.65
C VAL A 32 -11.58 3.31 11.66
N MET A 33 -11.03 2.12 11.93
CA MET A 33 -11.10 0.97 11.01
C MET A 33 -12.52 0.56 10.61
N PRO A 34 -13.52 0.48 11.53
CA PRO A 34 -14.87 0.11 11.13
C PRO A 34 -15.50 1.08 10.12
N LEU A 35 -15.18 2.37 10.23
CA LEU A 35 -15.61 3.38 9.29
C LEU A 35 -14.90 3.21 7.93
N LEU A 36 -13.57 3.01 7.95
CA LEU A 36 -12.79 2.77 6.73
C LEU A 36 -13.25 1.51 6.00
N GLU A 37 -13.52 0.43 6.72
CA GLU A 37 -14.04 -0.82 6.18
C GLU A 37 -15.43 -0.65 5.59
N SER A 38 -16.32 0.07 6.29
CA SER A 38 -17.66 0.36 5.77
C SER A 38 -17.60 1.19 4.50
N MET A 39 -16.85 2.29 4.48
CA MET A 39 -16.77 3.19 3.32
C MET A 39 -16.05 2.53 2.14
N SER A 40 -14.89 1.92 2.39
CA SER A 40 -14.07 1.29 1.34
C SER A 40 -14.73 0.02 0.82
N GLY A 41 -15.32 -0.79 1.70
CA GLY A 41 -16.03 -1.99 1.32
C GLY A 41 -17.31 -1.71 0.53
N LEU A 42 -18.01 -0.60 0.79
CA LEU A 42 -19.15 -0.17 -0.04
C LEU A 42 -18.71 0.37 -1.40
N ALA A 43 -17.55 1.03 -1.47
CA ALA A 43 -17.03 1.59 -2.71
C ALA A 43 -16.41 0.53 -3.64
N ASP A 44 -15.51 -0.31 -3.10
CA ASP A 44 -14.89 -1.43 -3.79
C ASP A 44 -14.47 -2.54 -2.79
N PRO A 45 -15.32 -3.58 -2.61
CA PRO A 45 -15.03 -4.67 -1.69
C PRO A 45 -13.75 -5.45 -2.02
N LEU A 46 -13.43 -5.62 -3.30
CA LEU A 46 -12.28 -6.41 -3.74
C LEU A 46 -10.97 -5.67 -3.48
N LEU A 47 -10.94 -4.36 -3.79
CA LEU A 47 -9.79 -3.52 -3.52
C LEU A 47 -9.55 -3.34 -2.01
N TRP A 48 -10.62 -3.25 -1.22
CA TRP A 48 -10.49 -3.20 0.24
C TRP A 48 -9.93 -4.51 0.80
N ALA A 49 -10.46 -5.65 0.37
CA ALA A 49 -9.94 -6.96 0.79
C ALA A 49 -8.45 -7.15 0.40
N HIS A 50 -8.05 -6.63 -0.76
CA HIS A 50 -6.64 -6.55 -1.18
C HIS A 50 -5.80 -5.71 -0.23
N SER A 51 -6.24 -4.49 0.08
CA SER A 51 -5.53 -3.61 1.01
C SER A 51 -5.32 -4.26 2.38
N LEU A 52 -6.33 -4.99 2.88
CA LEU A 52 -6.23 -5.75 4.13
C LEU A 52 -5.18 -6.87 4.08
N ARG A 53 -5.05 -7.59 2.96
CA ARG A 53 -4.00 -8.61 2.80
C ARG A 53 -2.63 -7.98 2.67
N VAL A 54 -2.51 -6.90 1.89
CA VAL A 54 -1.27 -6.11 1.73
C VAL A 54 -0.74 -5.63 3.08
N GLY A 55 -1.59 -5.04 3.93
CA GLY A 55 -1.17 -4.60 5.27
C GLY A 55 -0.61 -5.73 6.14
N LYS A 56 -1.27 -6.89 6.15
CA LYS A 56 -0.82 -8.06 6.91
C LYS A 56 0.49 -8.64 6.38
N MET A 57 0.59 -8.83 5.06
CA MET A 57 1.82 -9.33 4.43
C MET A 57 2.98 -8.37 4.60
N ALA A 58 2.73 -7.05 4.51
CA ALA A 58 3.74 -6.03 4.75
C ALA A 58 4.27 -6.12 6.18
N ARG A 59 3.39 -6.25 7.18
CA ARG A 59 3.79 -6.43 8.58
C ARG A 59 4.70 -7.65 8.77
N GLU A 60 4.28 -8.82 8.28
CA GLU A 60 5.05 -10.05 8.43
C GLU A 60 6.42 -9.97 7.71
N THR A 61 6.47 -9.32 6.55
CA THR A 61 7.73 -9.06 5.85
C THR A 61 8.64 -8.14 6.66
N GLY A 62 8.08 -7.06 7.23
CA GLY A 62 8.80 -6.15 8.10
C GLY A 62 9.35 -6.84 9.35
N GLU A 63 8.60 -7.79 9.93
CA GLU A 63 9.06 -8.59 11.07
C GLU A 63 10.28 -9.44 10.72
N VAL A 64 10.31 -10.05 9.52
CA VAL A 64 11.46 -10.82 9.02
C VAL A 64 12.68 -9.94 8.80
N ILE A 65 12.49 -8.72 8.25
CA ILE A 65 13.57 -7.72 8.08
C ILE A 65 14.07 -7.19 9.43
N GLY A 66 13.30 -7.36 10.52
CA GLY A 66 13.68 -6.97 11.87
C GLY A 66 13.07 -5.66 12.35
N MET A 67 12.09 -5.10 11.64
CA MET A 67 11.27 -3.98 12.13
C MET A 67 10.52 -4.39 13.41
N ARG A 68 10.25 -3.42 14.30
CA ARG A 68 9.61 -3.67 15.60
C ARG A 68 8.67 -2.54 16.00
N GLY A 69 7.76 -2.83 16.93
CA GLY A 69 6.97 -1.83 17.63
C GLY A 69 6.18 -0.91 16.70
N GLY A 70 6.30 0.40 16.92
CA GLY A 70 5.56 1.42 16.17
C GLY A 70 5.81 1.42 14.67
N ASP A 71 6.98 0.98 14.21
CA ASP A 71 7.32 0.95 12.79
C ASP A 71 6.52 -0.14 12.05
N LEU A 72 6.29 -1.29 12.71
CA LEU A 72 5.42 -2.33 12.16
C LEU A 72 3.96 -1.89 12.11
N ASP A 73 3.50 -1.19 13.15
CA ASP A 73 2.13 -0.66 13.17
C ASP A 73 1.95 0.39 12.05
N GLN A 74 2.95 1.24 11.81
CA GLN A 74 2.94 2.19 10.69
C GLN A 74 2.94 1.48 9.34
N LEU A 75 3.79 0.47 9.15
CA LEU A 75 3.85 -0.31 7.91
C LEU A 75 2.53 -1.02 7.59
N GLU A 76 1.91 -1.63 8.61
CA GLU A 76 0.62 -2.30 8.46
C GLU A 76 -0.48 -1.31 8.06
N VAL A 77 -0.56 -0.16 8.75
CA VAL A 77 -1.51 0.92 8.43
C VAL A 77 -1.27 1.48 7.03
N ALA A 78 -0.01 1.67 6.65
CA ALA A 78 0.35 2.12 5.30
C ALA A 78 -0.13 1.12 4.24
N GLY A 79 0.02 -0.18 4.49
CA GLY A 79 -0.50 -1.22 3.60
C GLY A 79 -2.04 -1.20 3.49
N TYR A 80 -2.77 -0.92 4.57
CA TYR A 80 -4.23 -0.76 4.50
C TYR A 80 -4.67 0.47 3.68
N LEU A 81 -3.83 1.51 3.62
CA LEU A 81 -4.20 2.80 3.05
C LEU A 81 -3.48 3.13 1.73
N HIS A 82 -2.59 2.27 1.23
CA HIS A 82 -1.79 2.55 0.03
C HIS A 82 -2.67 2.92 -1.19
N ASP A 83 -3.79 2.22 -1.36
CA ASP A 83 -4.70 2.37 -2.48
C ASP A 83 -5.96 3.22 -2.17
N ILE A 84 -6.02 3.90 -1.02
CA ILE A 84 -7.18 4.76 -0.67
C ILE A 84 -7.43 5.85 -1.74
N GLY A 85 -6.39 6.28 -2.44
CA GLY A 85 -6.47 7.20 -3.55
C GLY A 85 -7.22 6.65 -4.77
N ARG A 86 -7.23 5.33 -4.98
CA ARG A 86 -8.00 4.65 -6.04
C ARG A 86 -9.48 4.51 -5.68
N ILE A 87 -9.75 4.17 -4.42
CA ILE A 87 -11.11 4.07 -3.85
C ILE A 87 -11.82 5.41 -4.02
N ILE A 88 -11.22 6.50 -3.54
CA ILE A 88 -11.81 7.84 -3.65
C ILE A 88 -11.79 8.37 -5.09
N GLY A 89 -10.79 7.97 -5.88
CA GLY A 89 -10.67 8.37 -7.29
C GLY A 89 -11.68 7.71 -8.25
N GLY A 90 -12.45 6.72 -7.78
CA GLY A 90 -13.36 5.94 -8.62
C GLY A 90 -12.64 5.09 -9.68
N GLU A 91 -11.35 4.80 -9.46
CA GLU A 91 -10.58 3.83 -10.26
C GLU A 91 -10.89 2.40 -9.81
N ALA A 92 -11.31 2.28 -8.55
CA ALA A 92 -11.76 1.06 -7.89
C ALA A 92 -13.23 0.79 -8.25
N ALA A 93 -13.46 0.07 -9.35
CA ALA A 93 -14.57 -0.86 -9.59
C ALA A 93 -14.79 -1.13 -11.10
N PRO A 94 -15.22 -2.34 -11.49
CA PRO A 94 -15.80 -2.62 -12.80
C PRO A 94 -17.24 -2.10 -12.97
N ALA A 95 -17.81 -1.41 -11.98
CA ALA A 95 -19.19 -0.91 -11.98
C ALA A 95 -19.40 0.35 -12.85
N ARG A 96 -18.65 0.48 -13.96
CA ARG A 96 -19.10 1.39 -15.02
C ARG A 96 -20.30 0.73 -15.71
N PRO A 97 -21.35 1.49 -16.06
CA PRO A 97 -22.42 0.97 -16.90
C PRO A 97 -21.79 0.33 -18.14
N ALA A 98 -22.26 -0.87 -18.48
CA ALA A 98 -21.75 -1.68 -19.58
C ALA A 98 -21.54 -0.80 -20.83
N GLY A 99 -20.31 -0.80 -21.38
CA GLY A 99 -19.97 -0.03 -22.57
C GLY A 99 -19.02 1.14 -22.36
N HIS A 100 -18.56 1.41 -21.13
CA HIS A 100 -17.46 2.36 -20.93
C HIS A 100 -16.12 1.65 -20.69
N PRO A 101 -15.03 2.09 -21.35
CA PRO A 101 -13.71 1.51 -21.11
C PRO A 101 -13.26 1.76 -19.67
N PRO A 102 -12.51 0.84 -19.04
CA PRO A 102 -11.86 1.13 -17.76
C PRO A 102 -11.01 2.40 -17.89
N ARG A 103 -11.05 3.26 -16.87
CA ARG A 103 -10.18 4.45 -16.87
C ARG A 103 -8.75 3.93 -16.69
N PRO A 104 -7.76 4.41 -17.48
CA PRO A 104 -6.38 3.99 -17.28
C PRO A 104 -5.98 4.26 -15.82
N THR A 105 -5.40 3.24 -15.18
CA THR A 105 -4.88 3.35 -13.81
C THR A 105 -3.66 4.26 -13.84
N ASP A 106 -3.74 5.40 -13.18
CA ASP A 106 -2.61 6.32 -13.04
C ASP A 106 -1.96 6.06 -11.69
N ASN A 107 -0.85 5.33 -11.72
CA ASN A 107 -0.15 4.95 -10.50
C ASN A 107 0.38 6.17 -9.72
N GLY A 108 0.85 7.21 -10.42
CA GLY A 108 1.31 8.43 -9.76
C GLY A 108 0.16 9.21 -9.14
N ALA A 109 -0.95 9.35 -9.86
CA ALA A 109 -2.06 10.17 -9.40
C ALA A 109 -2.76 9.59 -8.16
N HIS A 110 -2.94 8.28 -8.04
CA HIS A 110 -3.54 7.74 -6.81
C HIS A 110 -2.56 7.77 -5.63
N CYS A 111 -1.25 7.59 -5.83
CA CYS A 111 -0.25 7.80 -4.78
C CYS A 111 -0.34 9.22 -4.21
N LEU A 112 -0.41 10.23 -5.08
CA LEU A 112 -0.56 11.64 -4.67
C LEU A 112 -1.89 11.88 -3.92
N ARG A 113 -2.98 11.25 -4.36
CA ARG A 113 -4.28 11.32 -3.66
C ARG A 113 -4.21 10.63 -2.30
N ALA A 114 -3.62 9.44 -2.22
CA ALA A 114 -3.45 8.70 -0.98
C ALA A 114 -2.63 9.54 0.02
N ALA A 115 -1.50 10.09 -0.40
CA ALA A 115 -0.67 10.99 0.40
C ALA A 115 -1.46 12.20 0.93
N LYS A 116 -2.29 12.83 0.08
CA LYS A 116 -3.17 13.94 0.49
C LYS A 116 -4.22 13.51 1.51
N ILE A 117 -4.85 12.34 1.31
CA ILE A 117 -5.87 11.80 2.22
C ILE A 117 -5.26 11.49 3.58
N VAL A 118 -4.16 10.74 3.64
CA VAL A 118 -3.55 10.36 4.93
C VAL A 118 -2.99 11.58 5.66
N SER A 119 -2.52 12.60 4.94
CA SER A 119 -2.04 13.85 5.54
C SER A 119 -3.14 14.71 6.17
N SER A 120 -4.43 14.39 5.95
CA SER A 120 -5.53 15.08 6.63
C SER A 120 -5.64 14.74 8.12
N LEU A 121 -5.02 13.63 8.56
CA LEU A 121 -4.96 13.21 9.95
C LEU A 121 -3.51 13.33 10.43
N PRO A 122 -3.19 14.24 11.38
CA PRO A 122 -1.81 14.48 11.81
C PRO A 122 -1.07 13.21 12.30
N TRP A 123 -1.80 12.27 12.90
CA TRP A 123 -1.23 11.02 13.40
C TRP A 123 -0.94 9.97 12.30
N LEU A 124 -1.41 10.20 11.06
CA LEU A 124 -1.06 9.41 9.88
C LEU A 124 0.08 10.02 9.04
N THR A 125 0.53 11.24 9.35
CA THR A 125 1.66 11.86 8.63
C THR A 125 2.90 10.95 8.51
N PRO A 126 3.29 10.15 9.52
CA PRO A 126 4.45 9.25 9.41
C PRO A 126 4.35 8.21 8.28
N ILE A 127 3.14 7.79 7.89
CA ILE A 127 2.94 6.78 6.83
C ILE A 127 2.91 7.39 5.42
N MET A 128 2.86 8.72 5.30
CA MET A 128 2.72 9.42 4.02
C MET A 128 3.79 9.01 2.99
N PRO A 129 5.09 8.92 3.32
CA PRO A 129 6.10 8.49 2.35
C PRO A 129 5.89 7.04 1.87
N MET A 130 5.31 6.20 2.73
CA MET A 130 5.06 4.79 2.42
C MET A 130 3.99 4.66 1.34
N VAL A 131 2.88 5.39 1.50
CA VAL A 131 1.78 5.37 0.53
C VAL A 131 2.10 6.19 -0.73
N LEU A 132 2.94 7.22 -0.64
CA LEU A 132 3.30 8.05 -1.80
C LEU A 132 4.25 7.31 -2.76
N PHE A 133 5.17 6.49 -2.22
CA PHE A 133 6.27 5.92 -3.00
C PHE A 133 6.15 4.40 -3.20
N HIS A 134 5.02 3.77 -2.89
CA HIS A 134 4.84 2.32 -3.05
C HIS A 134 4.82 1.84 -4.52
N HIS A 135 4.74 2.76 -5.48
CA HIS A 135 4.92 2.49 -6.92
C HIS A 135 6.26 2.98 -7.48
N GLU A 136 7.20 3.34 -6.62
CA GLU A 136 8.60 3.49 -7.01
C GLU A 136 9.22 2.10 -7.19
N TYR A 137 10.12 1.98 -8.17
CA TYR A 137 10.80 0.74 -8.49
C TYR A 137 12.30 0.87 -8.26
N TRP A 138 12.93 -0.24 -7.88
CA TRP A 138 14.34 -0.28 -7.47
C TRP A 138 15.30 0.28 -8.53
N ASP A 139 14.99 0.13 -9.82
CA ASP A 139 15.75 0.66 -10.95
C ASP A 139 15.50 2.14 -11.28
N GLY A 140 14.52 2.78 -10.64
CA GLY A 140 14.13 4.17 -10.87
C GLY A 140 13.09 4.38 -11.97
N SER A 141 12.54 3.30 -12.54
CA SER A 141 11.48 3.39 -13.57
C SER A 141 10.07 3.64 -13.00
N GLY A 142 9.95 3.68 -11.67
CA GLY A 142 8.68 3.88 -10.97
C GLY A 142 8.22 5.33 -10.92
N VAL A 143 7.10 5.53 -10.22
CA VAL A 143 6.39 6.81 -10.11
C VAL A 143 5.98 7.04 -8.65
N PRO A 144 5.75 8.30 -8.21
CA PRO A 144 5.70 9.54 -9.00
C PRO A 144 7.02 10.31 -9.16
N ALA A 145 8.07 9.98 -8.41
CA ALA A 145 9.30 10.75 -8.32
C ALA A 145 10.51 10.09 -9.01
N GLY A 146 10.42 8.81 -9.41
CA GLY A 146 11.52 8.10 -10.07
C GLY A 146 12.67 7.83 -9.10
N LEU A 147 12.34 7.54 -7.84
CA LEU A 147 13.33 7.22 -6.81
C LEU A 147 14.00 5.88 -7.12
N ARG A 148 15.29 5.76 -6.79
CA ARG A 148 16.08 4.57 -7.10
C ARG A 148 16.72 3.98 -5.84
N GLY A 149 16.72 2.65 -5.77
CA GLY A 149 17.40 1.91 -4.70
C GLY A 149 16.92 2.33 -3.30
N GLU A 150 17.89 2.57 -2.43
CA GLU A 150 17.65 2.96 -1.03
C GLU A 150 17.08 4.37 -0.85
N SER A 151 17.00 5.17 -1.92
CA SER A 151 16.27 6.46 -1.86
C SER A 151 14.77 6.24 -1.68
N ILE A 152 14.27 5.05 -2.00
CA ILE A 152 12.90 4.63 -1.73
C ILE A 152 12.80 4.22 -0.25
N PRO A 153 11.85 4.75 0.54
CA PRO A 153 11.64 4.32 1.92
C PRO A 153 11.49 2.80 2.02
N LEU A 154 12.13 2.17 3.00
CA LEU A 154 12.08 0.70 3.17
C LEU A 154 10.63 0.19 3.23
N ALA A 155 9.77 0.87 4.00
CA ALA A 155 8.37 0.52 4.08
C ALA A 155 7.62 0.58 2.73
N ALA A 156 7.95 1.55 1.86
CA ALA A 156 7.39 1.62 0.52
C ALA A 156 7.87 0.45 -0.37
N ARG A 157 9.15 0.08 -0.25
CA ARG A 157 9.72 -1.10 -0.95
C ARG A 157 9.02 -2.40 -0.52
N ILE A 158 8.72 -2.54 0.77
CA ILE A 158 7.95 -3.68 1.30
C ILE A 158 6.55 -3.70 0.70
N ILE A 159 5.83 -2.57 0.74
CA ILE A 159 4.47 -2.49 0.19
C ILE A 159 4.47 -2.83 -1.31
N ALA A 160 5.43 -2.32 -2.08
CA ALA A 160 5.54 -2.59 -3.52
C ALA A 160 5.63 -4.09 -3.84
N VAL A 161 6.42 -4.85 -3.08
CA VAL A 161 6.58 -6.30 -3.28
C VAL A 161 5.29 -7.05 -2.95
N VAL A 162 4.68 -6.77 -1.80
CA VAL A 162 3.50 -7.50 -1.35
C VAL A 162 2.24 -7.11 -2.13
N ASP A 163 2.13 -5.86 -2.59
CA ASP A 163 1.07 -5.38 -3.50
C ASP A 163 1.13 -6.15 -4.84
N ALA A 164 2.31 -6.18 -5.45
CA ALA A 164 2.52 -6.93 -6.70
C ALA A 164 2.16 -8.40 -6.54
N PHE A 165 2.57 -9.03 -5.43
CA PHE A 165 2.24 -10.43 -5.16
C PHE A 165 0.74 -10.67 -5.07
N ASP A 166 0.00 -9.89 -4.25
CA ASP A 166 -1.44 -10.10 -4.07
C ASP A 166 -2.21 -9.93 -5.38
N ARG A 167 -1.78 -8.99 -6.22
CA ARG A 167 -2.34 -8.79 -7.56
C ARG A 167 -2.05 -9.97 -8.50
N MET A 168 -0.83 -10.52 -8.47
CA MET A 168 -0.45 -11.66 -9.30
C MET A 168 -1.27 -12.91 -8.98
N ILE A 169 -1.57 -13.18 -7.71
CA ILE A 169 -2.41 -14.31 -7.31
C ILE A 169 -3.92 -14.01 -7.44
N GLY A 170 -4.26 -12.96 -8.18
CA GLY A 170 -5.60 -12.57 -8.61
C GLY A 170 -6.57 -12.28 -7.47
N SER A 171 -6.09 -11.94 -6.28
CA SER A 171 -6.97 -11.73 -5.12
C SER A 171 -7.86 -10.48 -5.22
N SER A 172 -7.57 -9.56 -6.14
CA SER A 172 -8.36 -8.36 -6.41
C SER A 172 -9.07 -8.37 -7.78
N ALA A 173 -8.79 -9.36 -8.64
CA ALA A 173 -9.30 -9.45 -10.01
C ALA A 173 -9.55 -10.92 -10.41
N PRO A 174 -10.77 -11.43 -10.20
CA PRO A 174 -11.12 -12.82 -10.52
C PRO A 174 -10.82 -13.17 -11.98
N GLY A 175 -10.16 -14.31 -12.21
CA GLY A 175 -9.82 -14.82 -13.55
C GLY A 175 -8.42 -14.46 -14.09
N ALA A 176 -7.63 -13.67 -13.35
CA ALA A 176 -6.24 -13.34 -13.68
C ALA A 176 -5.20 -13.99 -12.73
N GLU A 177 -5.59 -15.09 -12.08
CA GLU A 177 -4.83 -15.71 -10.99
C GLU A 177 -3.61 -16.49 -11.49
N GLN A 178 -2.42 -16.12 -11.02
CA GLN A 178 -1.23 -16.94 -11.14
C GLN A 178 -1.12 -17.89 -9.93
N PRO A 179 -0.64 -19.13 -10.14
CA PRO A 179 -0.22 -19.99 -9.05
C PRO A 179 0.82 -19.31 -8.14
N ILE A 180 0.77 -19.53 -6.82
CA ILE A 180 1.69 -18.88 -5.86
C ILE A 180 3.15 -19.09 -6.27
N ASN A 181 3.53 -20.32 -6.62
CA ASN A 181 4.90 -20.63 -7.06
C ASN A 181 5.32 -19.79 -8.27
N LYS A 182 4.40 -19.52 -9.20
CA LYS A 182 4.65 -18.65 -10.35
C LYS A 182 4.77 -17.19 -9.95
N ALA A 183 3.92 -16.70 -9.05
CA ALA A 183 4.01 -15.33 -8.52
C ALA A 183 5.33 -15.09 -7.76
N LEU A 184 5.76 -16.05 -6.93
CA LEU A 184 7.06 -15.98 -6.26
C LEU A 184 8.23 -16.01 -7.25
N GLU A 185 8.13 -16.81 -8.31
CA GLU A 185 9.16 -16.85 -9.35
C GLU A 185 9.25 -15.54 -10.14
N THR A 186 8.11 -14.90 -10.40
CA THR A 186 8.08 -13.55 -11.00
C THR A 186 8.82 -12.55 -10.09
N LEU A 187 8.56 -12.57 -8.78
CA LEU A 187 9.30 -11.70 -7.83
C LEU A 187 10.81 -11.99 -7.84
N ARG A 188 11.23 -13.25 -7.90
CA ARG A 188 12.65 -13.62 -8.00
C ARG A 188 13.29 -13.10 -9.28
N THR A 189 12.56 -13.15 -10.39
CA THR A 189 13.03 -12.66 -11.70
C THR A 189 13.21 -11.14 -11.70
N GLU A 190 12.29 -10.41 -11.06
CA GLU A 190 12.30 -8.95 -10.99
C GLU A 190 13.17 -8.39 -9.84
N ARG A 191 13.78 -9.27 -9.05
CA ARG A 191 14.65 -8.96 -7.91
C ARG A 191 15.88 -8.17 -8.37
N GLY A 192 16.10 -7.00 -7.78
CA GLY A 192 17.20 -6.10 -8.14
C GLY A 192 16.96 -5.27 -9.38
N ARG A 193 15.80 -5.44 -10.05
CA ARG A 193 15.33 -4.57 -11.13
C ARG A 193 14.15 -3.74 -10.68
N LEU A 194 12.96 -4.34 -10.51
CA LEU A 194 11.79 -3.61 -10.02
C LEU A 194 11.74 -3.58 -8.50
N TYR A 195 12.16 -4.65 -7.86
CA TYR A 195 12.00 -4.84 -6.44
C TYR A 195 13.35 -4.94 -5.73
N ASP A 196 13.38 -4.42 -4.51
CA ASP A 196 14.54 -4.52 -3.63
C ASP A 196 14.91 -6.00 -3.38
N PRO A 197 16.18 -6.40 -3.64
CA PRO A 197 16.65 -7.75 -3.36
C PRO A 197 16.41 -8.27 -1.94
N GLU A 198 16.64 -7.43 -0.93
CA GLU A 198 16.50 -7.80 0.48
C GLU A 198 15.02 -8.03 0.81
N VAL A 199 14.15 -7.14 0.36
CA VAL A 199 12.71 -7.22 0.60
C VAL A 199 12.10 -8.45 -0.09
N VAL A 200 12.50 -8.75 -1.33
CA VAL A 200 12.01 -9.96 -2.04
C VAL A 200 12.38 -11.22 -1.26
N ASN A 201 13.62 -11.32 -0.77
CA ASN A 201 14.04 -12.48 0.01
C ASN A 201 13.25 -12.58 1.32
N ALA A 202 13.12 -11.47 2.06
CA ALA A 202 12.38 -11.43 3.32
C ALA A 202 10.89 -11.79 3.13
N PHE A 203 10.27 -11.34 2.04
CA PHE A 203 8.88 -11.69 1.73
C PHE A 203 8.72 -13.19 1.44
N ILE A 204 9.64 -13.77 0.67
CA ILE A 204 9.64 -15.22 0.39
C ILE A 204 9.77 -16.01 1.70
N ASP A 205 10.68 -15.60 2.59
CA ASP A 205 10.85 -16.22 3.91
C ASP A 205 9.59 -16.09 4.76
N ALA A 206 8.94 -14.92 4.74
CA ALA A 206 7.66 -14.71 5.43
C ALA A 206 6.56 -15.65 4.89
N CYS A 207 6.45 -15.85 3.57
CA CYS A 207 5.53 -16.83 2.98
C CYS A 207 5.79 -18.25 3.49
N SER A 208 7.05 -18.68 3.55
CA SER A 208 7.42 -20.02 4.06
C SER A 208 7.04 -20.20 5.53
N LEU A 209 7.19 -19.16 6.35
CA LEU A 209 6.80 -19.19 7.75
C LEU A 209 5.27 -19.26 7.91
N SER A 210 4.52 -18.49 7.13
CA SER A 210 3.05 -18.41 7.24
C SER A 210 2.35 -19.67 6.70
N LEU A 211 2.93 -20.35 5.71
CA LEU A 211 2.54 -21.70 5.30
C LEU A 211 2.69 -22.71 6.44
N THR A 212 3.82 -22.66 7.16
CA THR A 212 4.07 -23.53 8.32
C THR A 212 3.06 -23.28 9.45
N ARG A 213 2.59 -22.03 9.60
CA ARG A 213 1.60 -21.62 10.61
C ARG A 213 0.14 -21.91 10.20
N LYS A 214 -0.11 -22.56 9.06
CA LYS A 214 -1.45 -22.81 8.47
C LYS A 214 -2.31 -21.56 8.30
N HIS A 215 -1.70 -20.40 8.06
CA HIS A 215 -2.43 -19.15 7.91
C HIS A 215 -1.88 -18.35 6.72
N LEU A 216 -2.48 -18.48 5.54
CA LEU A 216 -2.10 -17.71 4.36
C LEU A 216 -2.91 -16.40 4.24
N TRP A 217 -2.99 -15.62 5.32
CA TRP A 217 -3.67 -14.30 5.30
C TRP A 217 -5.17 -14.30 4.96
N GLY A 218 -5.88 -15.39 5.22
CA GLY A 218 -7.36 -15.43 5.15
C GLY A 218 -7.97 -16.12 3.92
N ARG A 219 -7.20 -16.94 3.19
CA ARG A 219 -7.77 -17.89 2.22
C ARG A 219 -7.91 -19.30 2.84
N PRO A 220 -9.12 -19.88 2.94
CA PRO A 220 -9.31 -21.21 3.54
C PRO A 220 -8.78 -22.38 2.70
N HIS A 221 -8.51 -22.19 1.40
CA HIS A 221 -8.20 -23.26 0.46
C HIS A 221 -7.10 -22.86 -0.53
N LEU A 222 -5.83 -23.07 -0.16
CA LEU A 222 -4.71 -23.07 -1.11
C LEU A 222 -3.76 -24.20 -0.68
N ASP A 223 -4.15 -25.43 -1.00
CA ASP A 223 -3.27 -26.59 -0.92
C ASP A 223 -2.21 -26.46 -2.01
N LEU A 224 -1.00 -26.07 -1.61
CA LEU A 224 0.19 -26.25 -2.44
C LEU A 224 0.61 -27.71 -2.31
N GLN A 225 0.26 -28.53 -3.30
CA GLN A 225 0.87 -29.85 -3.43
C GLN A 225 2.34 -29.65 -3.81
N TYR A 226 3.21 -30.13 -2.93
CA TYR A 226 4.68 -30.15 -3.07
C TYR A 226 5.13 -31.00 -4.26
#